data_AF-A0AAP4F850-F1
#
_entry.id   AF-A0AAP4F850-F1
#
_cell.length_a   1.000
_cell.length_b   1.000
_cell.length_c   1.000
_cell.angle_alpha   90.00
_cell.angle_beta   90.00
_cell.angle_gamma   90.00
#
_symmetry.space_group_name_H-M   'P 1'
#
loop_
_entity.id
_entity.type
_entity.pdbx_description
1 polymer ?
#
loop_
_entity_poly.entity_id
_entity_poly.type
_entity_poly.pdbx_seq_one_letter_code
_entity_poly.pdbx_strand_id
1 'polypeptide(L)'
;MKQFTARQIAEWLVAWAEETEEAELTPLKLQKLLYYAKGLYTRASGGVPLFNDRMEAWAHGPVVVDIYHELKKYGKSPIDPDTFISDDFNWDDYRPVEDTLIEVWNKYGPYSAWTLRNKTHTESPWKKNFVEEERGLEISDADLKEYFN
;
A
#
# COMPACT_ATOMS: atom_id res chain seq x y z
N MET A 1 10.96 -4.77 17.09
CA MET A 1 10.58 -3.57 16.31
C MET A 1 9.08 -3.38 16.46
N LYS A 2 8.61 -2.12 16.54
CA LYS A 2 7.17 -1.81 16.50
C LYS A 2 6.65 -2.30 15.15
N GLN A 3 5.60 -3.11 15.17
CA GLN A 3 4.94 -3.55 13.96
C GLN A 3 3.81 -2.56 13.66
N PHE A 4 3.79 -2.03 12.44
CA PHE A 4 2.75 -1.10 12.01
C PHE A 4 1.53 -1.89 11.55
N THR A 5 0.37 -1.25 11.58
CA THR A 5 -0.81 -1.69 10.83
C THR A 5 -0.77 -1.07 9.43
N ALA A 6 -1.44 -1.69 8.46
CA ALA A 6 -1.62 -1.08 7.16
C ALA A 6 -2.34 0.27 7.25
N ARG A 7 -3.18 0.47 8.27
CA ARG A 7 -3.90 1.72 8.51
C ARG A 7 -2.96 2.86 8.87
N GLN A 8 -1.99 2.62 9.75
CA GLN A 8 -0.97 3.60 10.10
C GLN A 8 -0.11 3.96 8.88
N ILE A 9 0.30 2.97 8.08
CA ILE A 9 1.06 3.25 6.85
C ILE A 9 0.22 4.00 5.82
N ALA A 10 -1.09 3.73 5.76
CA ALA A 10 -2.00 4.47 4.91
C ALA A 10 -2.15 5.94 5.33
N GLU A 11 -2.19 6.25 6.63
CA GLU A 11 -2.19 7.63 7.13
C GLU A 11 -0.95 8.36 6.69
N TRP A 12 0.22 7.74 6.88
CA TRP A 12 1.48 8.34 6.47
C TRP A 12 1.49 8.67 4.97
N LEU A 13 1.01 7.75 4.13
CA LEU A 13 0.95 7.96 2.68
C LEU A 13 -0.05 9.04 2.27
N VAL A 14 -1.19 9.17 2.97
CA VAL A 14 -2.17 10.22 2.73
C VAL A 14 -1.63 11.58 3.19
N ALA A 15 -1.02 11.64 4.38
CA ALA A 15 -0.37 12.84 4.90
C ALA A 15 0.76 13.31 3.98
N TRP A 16 1.56 12.38 3.47
CA TRP A 16 2.67 12.71 2.58
C TRP A 16 2.20 13.22 1.21
N ALA A 17 1.08 12.68 0.70
CA ALA A 17 0.46 13.16 -0.52
C ALA A 17 -0.03 14.60 -0.39
N GLU A 18 -0.62 14.95 0.76
CA GLU A 18 -1.07 16.31 1.07
C GLU A 18 0.10 17.29 1.16
N GLU A 19 1.14 16.95 1.95
CA GLU A 19 2.32 17.80 2.15
C GLU A 19 3.11 18.08 0.86
N THR A 20 3.14 17.11 -0.06
CA THR A 20 3.88 17.26 -1.32
C THR A 20 3.06 17.98 -2.40
N GLU A 21 1.77 18.22 -2.18
CA GLU A 21 0.81 18.68 -3.22
C GLU A 21 0.84 17.80 -4.49
N GLU A 22 1.42 16.60 -4.42
CA GLU A 22 1.67 15.73 -5.56
C GLU A 22 0.55 14.70 -5.71
N ALA A 23 -0.47 15.14 -6.46
CA ALA A 23 -1.56 14.33 -7.00
C ALA A 23 -2.55 13.74 -5.99
N GLU A 24 -3.83 13.93 -6.30
CA GLU A 24 -4.95 13.36 -5.58
C GLU A 24 -4.78 11.84 -5.32
N LEU A 25 -4.71 11.46 -4.03
CA LEU A 25 -4.53 10.07 -3.64
C LEU A 25 -5.89 9.35 -3.58
N THR A 26 -6.22 8.64 -4.66
CA THR A 26 -7.42 7.79 -4.71
C THR A 26 -7.21 6.47 -3.95
N PRO A 27 -8.29 5.81 -3.48
CA PRO A 27 -8.20 4.49 -2.83
C PRO A 27 -7.44 3.46 -3.66
N LEU A 28 -7.63 3.44 -4.99
CA LEU A 28 -6.93 2.51 -5.87
C LEU A 28 -5.42 2.75 -5.88
N LYS A 29 -4.98 4.01 -5.91
CA LYS A 29 -3.56 4.37 -5.87
C LYS A 29 -2.94 3.96 -4.54
N LEU A 30 -3.59 4.31 -3.42
CA LEU A 30 -3.12 3.97 -2.08
C LEU A 30 -2.94 2.46 -1.89
N GLN A 31 -3.86 1.63 -2.39
CA GLN A 31 -3.73 0.16 -2.33
C GLN A 31 -2.45 -0.35 -3.01
N LYS A 32 -2.03 0.29 -4.10
CA LYS A 32 -0.79 -0.06 -4.81
C LYS A 32 0.44 0.43 -4.07
N LEU A 33 0.38 1.62 -3.47
CA LEU A 33 1.46 2.14 -2.63
C LEU A 33 1.66 1.26 -1.39
N LEU A 34 0.60 0.78 -0.75
CA LEU A 34 0.68 -0.16 0.38
C LEU A 34 1.34 -1.49 -0.01
N TYR A 35 1.03 -2.02 -1.19
CA TYR A 35 1.70 -3.20 -1.74
C TYR A 35 3.20 -2.98 -1.92
N TYR A 36 3.59 -1.86 -2.55
CA TYR A 36 5.01 -1.55 -2.74
C TYR A 36 5.73 -1.25 -1.43
N ALA A 37 5.07 -0.60 -0.46
CA ALA A 37 5.61 -0.35 0.86
C ALA A 37 5.86 -1.65 1.63
N LYS A 38 4.88 -2.56 1.65
CA LYS A 38 5.06 -3.87 2.30
C LYS A 38 6.20 -4.66 1.65
N GLY A 39 6.26 -4.69 0.31
CA GLY A 39 7.28 -5.39 -0.45
C GLY A 39 8.70 -4.86 -0.26
N LEU A 40 8.91 -3.56 -0.50
CA LEU A 40 10.22 -2.92 -0.35
C LEU A 40 10.72 -2.95 1.10
N TYR A 41 9.83 -2.77 2.07
CA TYR A 41 10.22 -2.89 3.47
C TYR A 41 10.61 -4.34 3.83
N THR A 42 9.85 -5.33 3.36
CA THR A 42 10.17 -6.76 3.57
C THR A 42 11.56 -7.10 3.06
N ARG A 43 11.96 -6.52 1.92
CA ARG A 43 13.33 -6.63 1.41
C ARG A 43 14.34 -5.95 2.33
N ALA A 44 14.13 -4.67 2.65
CA ALA A 44 15.05 -3.85 3.44
C ALA A 44 15.28 -4.41 4.87
N SER A 45 14.24 -5.02 5.46
CA SER A 45 14.25 -5.57 6.81
C SER A 45 14.81 -7.00 6.90
N GLY A 46 15.20 -7.62 5.78
CA GLY A 46 15.67 -9.02 5.76
C GLY A 46 14.53 -10.05 5.84
N GLY A 47 13.30 -9.66 5.52
CA GLY A 47 12.13 -10.53 5.44
C GLY A 47 11.08 -10.30 6.53
N VAL A 48 11.17 -9.22 7.30
CA VAL A 48 10.13 -8.83 8.25
C VAL A 48 9.11 -7.92 7.56
N PRO A 49 7.82 -8.29 7.51
CA PRO A 49 6.81 -7.48 6.83
C PRO A 49 6.57 -6.15 7.57
N LEU A 50 6.25 -5.10 6.81
CA LEU A 50 5.93 -3.78 7.36
C LEU A 50 4.70 -3.81 8.28
N PHE A 51 3.71 -4.61 7.88
CA PHE A 51 2.46 -4.86 8.58
C PHE A 51 1.94 -6.26 8.26
N ASN A 52 1.14 -6.84 9.17
CA ASN A 52 0.58 -8.20 9.02
C ASN A 52 -0.82 -8.22 8.38
N ASP A 53 -1.42 -7.06 8.12
CA ASP A 53 -2.75 -6.97 7.52
C ASP A 53 -2.83 -7.77 6.22
N ARG A 54 -3.97 -8.44 6.04
CA ARG A 54 -4.19 -9.38 4.94
C ARG A 54 -4.21 -8.63 3.61
N MET A 55 -3.39 -9.10 2.68
CA MET A 55 -3.33 -8.60 1.32
C MET A 55 -3.79 -9.68 0.35
N GLU A 56 -4.68 -9.33 -0.57
CA GLU A 56 -5.26 -10.27 -1.54
C GLU A 56 -5.03 -9.80 -2.97
N ALA A 57 -4.99 -10.75 -3.90
CA ALA A 57 -4.92 -10.47 -5.33
C ALA A 57 -6.32 -10.27 -5.90
N TRP A 58 -6.71 -9.03 -6.19
CA TRP A 58 -8.03 -8.70 -6.73
C TRP A 58 -7.94 -8.29 -8.21
N ALA A 59 -9.10 -8.14 -8.86
CA ALA A 59 -9.20 -7.82 -10.30
C ALA A 59 -8.52 -6.49 -10.72
N HIS A 60 -8.27 -5.58 -9.76
CA HIS A 60 -7.53 -4.33 -9.98
C HIS A 60 -6.17 -4.31 -9.28
N GLY A 61 -5.59 -5.48 -9.05
CA GLY A 61 -4.28 -5.67 -8.44
C GLY A 61 -4.33 -6.01 -6.95
N PRO A 62 -3.19 -5.97 -6.25
CA PRO A 62 -3.10 -6.28 -4.83
C PRO A 62 -3.90 -5.29 -3.98
N VAL A 63 -4.55 -5.78 -2.93
CA VAL A 63 -5.44 -5.01 -2.03
C VAL A 63 -5.23 -5.45 -0.59
N VAL A 64 -4.94 -4.51 0.30
CA VAL A 64 -5.13 -4.69 1.75
C VAL A 64 -6.62 -4.60 2.05
N VAL A 65 -7.20 -5.70 2.52
CA VAL A 65 -8.65 -5.92 2.61
C VAL A 65 -9.33 -4.89 3.52
N ASP A 66 -8.78 -4.69 4.72
CA ASP A 66 -9.39 -3.79 5.72
C ASP A 66 -9.38 -2.33 5.25
N ILE A 67 -8.28 -1.90 4.63
CA ILE A 67 -8.15 -0.56 4.04
C ILE A 67 -9.12 -0.35 2.89
N TYR A 68 -9.38 -1.39 2.07
CA TYR A 68 -10.38 -1.28 1.02
C TYR A 68 -11.78 -1.07 1.62
N HIS A 69 -12.14 -1.82 2.66
CA HIS A 69 -13.46 -1.72 3.26
C HIS A 69 -13.71 -0.37 3.92
N GLU A 70 -12.68 0.26 4.48
CA GLU A 70 -12.75 1.61 5.02
C GLU A 70 -12.90 2.67 3.91
N LEU A 71 -12.14 2.52 2.82
CA LEU A 71 -12.04 3.54 1.76
C LEU A 71 -13.03 3.37 0.61
N LYS A 72 -13.76 2.25 0.53
CA LYS A 72 -14.72 2.00 -0.57
C LYS A 72 -15.78 3.10 -0.70
N LYS A 73 -16.05 3.85 0.37
CA LYS A 73 -16.97 5.01 0.39
C LYS A 73 -16.53 6.14 -0.55
N TYR A 74 -15.22 6.31 -0.76
CA TYR A 74 -14.67 7.32 -1.69
C TYR A 74 -14.78 6.88 -3.15
N GLY A 75 -14.90 5.58 -3.42
CA GLY A 75 -14.99 5.04 -4.77
C GLY A 75 -13.76 5.40 -5.61
N LYS A 76 -13.94 6.29 -6.59
CA LYS A 76 -12.87 6.81 -7.46
C LYS A 76 -12.39 8.21 -7.06
N SER A 77 -13.09 8.85 -6.12
CA SER A 77 -12.74 10.19 -5.65
C SER A 77 -11.46 10.13 -4.81
N PRO A 78 -10.75 11.26 -4.68
CA PRO A 78 -9.62 11.40 -3.78
C PRO A 78 -10.03 11.09 -2.34
N ILE A 79 -9.10 10.54 -1.56
CA ILE A 79 -9.25 10.41 -0.11
C ILE A 79 -9.15 11.80 0.49
N ASP A 80 -10.07 12.14 1.38
CA ASP A 80 -10.07 13.39 2.12
C ASP A 80 -9.17 13.26 3.36
N PRO A 81 -7.99 13.93 3.39
CA PRO A 81 -7.01 13.79 4.46
C PRO A 81 -7.57 14.19 5.83
N ASP A 82 -8.38 15.25 5.88
CA ASP A 82 -8.98 15.78 7.13
C ASP A 82 -9.89 14.76 7.82
N THR A 83 -10.43 13.82 7.05
CA THR A 83 -11.34 12.78 7.57
C THR A 83 -10.67 11.41 7.73
N PHE A 84 -9.49 11.24 7.17
CA PHE A 84 -8.80 9.95 7.14
C PHE A 84 -7.59 9.90 8.07
N ILE A 85 -6.83 10.98 8.20
CA ILE A 85 -5.69 11.05 9.10
C ILE A 85 -6.21 11.22 10.53
N SER A 86 -5.74 10.40 11.46
CA SER A 86 -6.09 10.53 12.88
C SER A 86 -5.56 11.83 13.49
N ASP A 87 -6.32 12.42 14.42
CA ASP A 87 -5.93 13.63 15.16
C ASP A 87 -4.63 13.46 15.97
N ASP A 88 -4.26 12.22 16.31
CA ASP A 88 -3.03 11.87 17.03
C ASP A 88 -1.87 11.49 16.09
N PHE A 89 -2.00 11.67 14.78
CA PHE A 89 -0.94 11.39 13.82
C PHE A 89 0.33 12.22 14.12
N ASN A 90 1.45 11.52 14.22
CA ASN A 90 2.76 12.13 14.43
C ASN A 90 3.81 11.50 13.51
N TRP A 91 4.47 12.32 12.70
CA TRP A 91 5.55 11.90 11.80
C TRP A 91 6.67 11.13 12.51
N ASP A 92 7.00 11.50 13.76
CA ASP A 92 8.08 10.86 14.51
C ASP A 92 7.78 9.39 14.88
N ASP A 93 6.52 8.96 14.87
CA ASP A 93 6.16 7.54 15.06
C ASP A 93 6.63 6.64 13.91
N TYR A 94 6.91 7.22 12.75
CA TYR A 94 7.21 6.52 11.51
C TYR A 94 8.70 6.54 11.14
N ARG A 95 9.57 7.22 11.92
CA ARG A 95 11.02 7.24 11.71
C ARG A 95 11.66 5.88 11.38
N PRO A 96 11.25 4.75 12.02
CA PRO A 96 11.86 3.45 11.73
C PRO A 96 11.57 2.91 10.31
N VAL A 97 10.59 3.48 9.61
CA VAL A 97 10.12 3.02 8.29
C VAL A 97 10.12 4.13 7.23
N GLU A 98 10.35 5.38 7.66
CA GLU A 98 10.27 6.61 6.86
C GLU A 98 11.09 6.54 5.57
N ASP A 99 12.35 6.10 5.63
CA ASP A 99 13.22 5.96 4.46
C ASP A 99 12.59 5.08 3.37
N THR A 100 11.96 3.97 3.78
CA THR A 100 11.28 3.07 2.84
C THR A 100 10.02 3.70 2.26
N LEU A 101 9.24 4.42 3.07
CA LEU A 101 8.02 5.08 2.61
C LEU A 101 8.33 6.22 1.64
N ILE A 102 9.40 6.97 1.88
CA ILE A 102 9.92 7.99 0.96
C ILE A 102 10.43 7.33 -0.34
N GLU A 103 11.14 6.21 -0.27
CA GLU A 103 11.55 5.45 -1.46
C GLU A 103 10.33 5.02 -2.30
N VAL A 104 9.31 4.46 -1.64
CA VAL A 104 8.05 4.07 -2.28
C VAL A 104 7.41 5.27 -2.96
N TRP A 105 7.31 6.41 -2.26
CA TRP A 105 6.70 7.61 -2.81
C TRP A 105 7.47 8.11 -4.03
N ASN A 106 8.78 8.31 -3.93
CA ASN A 106 9.60 8.82 -5.03
C ASN A 106 9.54 7.92 -6.27
N LYS A 107 9.40 6.60 -6.08
CA LYS A 107 9.36 5.63 -7.17
C LYS A 107 7.98 5.43 -7.77
N TYR A 108 6.92 5.50 -6.96
CA TYR A 108 5.56 5.09 -7.36
C TYR A 108 4.50 6.17 -7.22
N GLY A 109 4.71 7.16 -6.35
CA GLY A 109 3.84 8.32 -6.14
C GLY A 109 3.52 9.09 -7.43
N PRO A 110 4.50 9.38 -8.31
CA PRO A 110 4.23 10.08 -9.57
C PRO A 110 3.36 9.31 -10.58
N TYR A 111 3.16 7.99 -10.40
CA TYR A 111 2.35 7.21 -11.33
C TYR A 111 0.85 7.34 -11.05
N SER A 112 0.06 7.32 -12.13
CA SER A 112 -1.39 7.21 -12.03
C SER A 112 -1.81 5.88 -11.41
N ALA A 113 -3.00 5.84 -10.80
CA ALA A 113 -3.58 4.60 -10.26
C ALA A 113 -3.65 3.47 -11.31
N TRP A 114 -3.95 3.81 -12.57
CA TRP A 114 -4.02 2.86 -13.68
C TRP A 114 -2.64 2.35 -14.11
N THR A 115 -1.62 3.22 -14.10
CA THR A 115 -0.24 2.83 -14.35
C THR A 115 0.23 1.83 -13.30
N LEU A 116 -0.02 2.10 -12.02
CA LEU A 116 0.31 1.19 -10.92
C LEU A 116 -0.47 -0.13 -11.01
N ARG A 117 -1.77 -0.08 -11.33
CA ARG A 117 -2.56 -1.30 -11.60
C ARG A 117 -1.90 -2.15 -12.68
N ASN A 118 -1.68 -1.58 -13.86
CA ASN A 118 -1.10 -2.31 -14.99
C ASN A 118 0.26 -2.89 -14.63
N LYS A 119 1.06 -2.13 -13.88
CA LYS A 119 2.34 -2.60 -13.39
C LYS A 119 2.18 -3.82 -12.47
N THR A 120 1.35 -3.74 -11.43
CA THR A 120 1.13 -4.88 -10.52
C THR A 120 0.58 -6.13 -11.21
N HIS A 121 -0.21 -5.99 -12.28
CA HIS A 121 -0.67 -7.13 -13.08
C HIS A 121 0.47 -7.87 -13.81
N THR A 122 1.63 -7.23 -13.97
CA THR A 122 2.84 -7.85 -14.55
C THR A 122 3.74 -8.52 -13.51
N GLU A 123 3.44 -8.43 -12.23
CA GLU A 123 4.31 -8.87 -11.14
C GLU A 123 3.88 -10.22 -10.56
N SER A 124 4.85 -11.05 -10.16
CA SER A 124 4.57 -12.43 -9.72
C SER A 124 3.67 -12.54 -8.49
N PRO A 125 3.72 -11.65 -7.47
CA PRO A 125 2.86 -11.81 -6.29
C PRO A 125 1.37 -11.76 -6.64
N TRP A 126 0.99 -10.89 -7.58
CA TRP A 126 -0.39 -10.84 -8.08
C TRP A 126 -0.70 -12.01 -9.01
N LYS A 127 0.17 -12.32 -9.99
CA LYS A 127 -0.09 -13.39 -10.97
C LYS A 127 -0.23 -14.78 -10.35
N LYS A 128 0.56 -15.08 -9.32
CA LYS A 128 0.53 -16.39 -8.64
C LYS A 128 -0.77 -16.60 -7.86
N ASN A 129 -1.34 -15.50 -7.37
CA ASN A 129 -2.44 -15.53 -6.40
C ASN A 129 -3.76 -15.00 -6.99
N PHE A 130 -3.81 -14.60 -8.27
CA PHE A 130 -5.05 -14.16 -8.91
C PHE A 130 -5.65 -15.28 -9.75
N VAL A 131 -6.89 -15.65 -9.43
CA VAL A 131 -7.75 -16.51 -10.26
C VAL A 131 -9.03 -15.73 -10.52
N GLU A 132 -9.43 -15.68 -11.79
CA GLU A 132 -10.68 -15.03 -12.18
C GLU A 132 -11.87 -15.71 -11.49
N GLU A 133 -12.84 -14.93 -11.01
CA GLU A 133 -14.03 -15.38 -10.26
C GLU A 133 -13.79 -15.93 -8.83
N GLU A 134 -12.55 -16.13 -8.41
CA GLU A 134 -12.23 -16.50 -7.02
C GLU A 134 -11.97 -15.27 -6.13
N ARG A 135 -12.24 -15.42 -4.83
CA ARG A 135 -12.06 -14.37 -3.82
C ARG A 135 -11.27 -14.92 -2.63
N GLY A 136 -10.63 -14.03 -1.87
CA GLY A 136 -9.89 -14.44 -0.68
C GLY A 136 -8.50 -14.99 -0.98
N LEU A 137 -8.01 -14.87 -2.21
CA LEU A 137 -6.70 -15.36 -2.58
C LEU A 137 -5.62 -14.42 -2.07
N GLU A 138 -4.94 -14.86 -1.01
CA GLU A 138 -3.96 -14.08 -0.28
C GLU A 138 -2.63 -14.01 -1.03
N ILE A 139 -2.02 -12.83 -1.02
CA ILE A 139 -0.63 -12.63 -1.42
C ILE A 139 0.22 -12.78 -0.17
N SER A 140 0.94 -13.91 -0.09
CA SER A 140 1.73 -14.23 1.09
C SER A 140 2.96 -13.34 1.25
N ASP A 141 3.43 -13.18 2.48
CA ASP A 141 4.72 -12.51 2.75
C ASP A 141 5.90 -13.21 2.06
N ALA A 142 5.79 -14.53 1.84
CA ALA A 142 6.77 -15.30 1.09
C ALA A 142 6.80 -14.90 -0.39
N ASP A 143 5.65 -14.71 -1.03
CA ASP A 143 5.57 -14.24 -2.42
C ASP A 143 6.13 -12.82 -2.57
N LEU A 144 5.83 -11.94 -1.62
CA LEU A 144 6.40 -10.59 -1.58
C LEU A 144 7.92 -10.67 -1.40
N LYS A 145 8.40 -11.45 -0.44
CA LYS A 145 9.84 -11.63 -0.19
C LYS A 145 10.56 -12.19 -1.42
N GLU A 146 9.98 -13.17 -2.11
CA GLU A 146 10.56 -13.75 -3.34
C GLU A 146 10.65 -12.71 -4.46
N TYR A 147 9.62 -11.88 -4.66
CA TYR A 147 9.58 -10.91 -5.75
C TYR A 147 10.47 -9.68 -5.51
N PHE A 148 10.53 -9.19 -4.27
CA PHE A 148 11.23 -7.96 -3.93
C PHE A 148 12.70 -8.17 -3.53
N ASN A 149 13.16 -9.39 -3.25
CA ASN A 149 14.57 -9.67 -2.92
C ASN A 149 15.55 -9.41 -4.07
#